data_AF-A0A816BJD0-F1
#
_entry.id   AF-A0A816BJD0-F1
#
_cell.length_a   1.000
_cell.length_b   1.000
_cell.length_c   1.000
_cell.angle_alpha   90.00
_cell.angle_beta   90.00
_cell.angle_gamma   90.00
#
_symmetry.space_group_name_H-M   'P 1'
#
loop_
_entity.id
_entity.type
_entity.pdbx_description
1 polymer ?
#
loop_
_entity_poly.entity_id
_entity_poly.type
_entity_poly.pdbx_seq_one_letter_code
_entity_poly.pdbx_strand_id
1 'polypeptide(L)'
;MQLVSETFAPNPQIPQRRASLDLSISCRILQHLMQDLNLKPYNPRLLQPVNKDDRNQQLEFCNVTSQTYLQMLKDHIIPQLEEHSAFQIMIWQQDDAPLHCGKIVRDSLDDTFLNWIGRRGTVQLLS
;
A
#
# COMPACT_ATOMS: atom_id res chain seq x y z
N MET A 1 16.48 22.44 21.99
CA MET A 1 15.00 22.60 21.96
C MET A 1 14.54 23.62 20.92
N GLN A 2 15.19 24.80 20.82
CA GLN A 2 14.84 25.85 19.83
C GLN A 2 15.02 25.44 18.35
N LEU A 3 16.02 24.59 18.07
CA LEU A 3 16.34 24.13 16.71
C LEU A 3 15.22 23.31 16.05
N VAL A 4 14.46 22.53 16.84
CA VAL A 4 13.31 21.76 16.33
C VAL A 4 12.19 22.70 15.94
N SER A 5 11.84 23.68 16.79
CA SER A 5 10.81 24.67 16.46
C SER A 5 11.18 25.52 15.24
N GLU A 6 12.46 25.89 15.07
CA GLU A 6 12.94 26.64 13.90
C GLU A 6 12.85 25.81 12.61
N THR A 7 13.01 24.50 12.69
CA THR A 7 12.92 23.59 11.53
C THR A 7 11.48 23.46 11.03
N PHE A 8 10.50 23.42 11.94
CA PHE A 8 9.07 23.31 11.57
C PHE A 8 8.36 24.65 11.41
N ALA A 9 8.93 25.77 11.89
CA ALA A 9 8.36 27.11 11.73
C ALA A 9 8.14 27.54 10.27
N PRO A 10 9.10 27.38 9.33
CA PRO A 10 8.90 27.78 7.94
C PRO A 10 8.03 26.78 7.16
N ASN A 11 8.03 25.50 7.54
CA ASN A 11 7.22 24.48 6.91
C ASN A 11 6.82 23.39 7.92
N PRO A 12 5.61 23.45 8.50
CA PRO A 12 5.15 22.49 9.50
C PRO A 12 4.81 21.11 8.91
N GLN A 13 4.91 20.94 7.58
CA GLN A 13 4.56 19.71 6.86
C GLN A 13 5.77 18.91 6.40
N ILE A 14 6.99 19.33 6.75
CA ILE A 14 8.17 18.51 6.48
C ILE A 14 8.04 17.15 7.19
N PRO A 15 8.29 16.03 6.49
CA PRO A 15 8.23 14.72 7.12
C PRO A 15 9.22 14.61 8.28
N GLN A 16 8.82 13.98 9.38
CA GLN A 16 9.68 13.76 10.55
C GLN A 16 10.99 13.06 10.19
N ARG A 17 10.97 12.13 9.22
CA ARG A 17 12.19 11.50 8.70
C ARG A 17 13.16 12.49 8.06
N ARG A 18 12.66 13.48 7.31
CA ARG A 18 13.48 14.51 6.70
C ARG A 18 14.07 15.45 7.76
N ALA A 19 13.24 15.91 8.69
CA ALA A 19 13.70 16.71 9.82
C ALA A 19 14.72 15.97 10.71
N SER A 20 14.58 14.66 10.87
CA SER A 20 15.53 13.80 11.60
C SER A 20 16.90 13.75 10.93
N LEU A 21 16.95 13.69 9.60
CA LEU A 21 18.20 13.72 8.83
C LEU A 21 18.85 15.11 8.88
N ASP A 22 18.07 16.17 8.63
CA ASP A 22 18.57 17.55 8.60
C ASP A 22 19.14 17.97 9.97
N LEU A 23 18.54 17.48 11.06
CA LEU A 23 18.96 17.75 12.44
C LEU A 23 19.95 16.71 13.00
N SER A 24 20.25 15.64 12.25
CA SER A 24 21.09 14.52 12.70
C SER A 24 20.69 13.95 14.07
N ILE A 25 19.38 13.90 14.36
CA ILE A 25 18.80 13.31 15.58
C ILE A 25 17.92 12.13 15.23
N SER A 26 17.82 11.14 16.12
CA SER A 26 16.90 10.01 15.92
C SER A 26 15.45 10.49 15.82
N CYS A 27 14.66 9.88 14.92
CA CYS A 27 13.21 10.12 14.80
C CYS A 27 12.48 9.97 16.14
N ARG A 28 12.93 9.08 17.03
CA ARG A 28 12.32 8.87 18.35
C ARG A 28 12.56 10.05 19.30
N ILE A 29 13.77 10.59 19.28
CA ILE A 29 14.13 11.79 20.04
C ILE A 29 13.36 12.99 19.47
N LEU A 30 13.33 13.13 18.15
CA LEU A 30 12.54 14.15 17.48
C LEU A 30 11.06 14.10 17.89
N GLN A 31 10.45 12.91 17.95
CA GLN A 31 9.07 12.72 18.37
C GLN A 31 8.82 13.18 19.81
N HIS A 32 9.71 12.82 20.74
CA HIS A 32 9.62 13.27 22.14
C HIS A 32 9.75 14.81 22.22
N LEU A 33 10.74 15.40 21.54
CA LEU A 33 10.95 16.85 21.53
C LEU A 33 9.76 17.60 20.92
N MET A 34 9.13 17.04 19.89
CA MET A 34 7.91 17.62 19.30
C MET A 34 6.73 17.60 20.28
N GLN A 35 6.59 16.53 21.08
CA GLN A 35 5.57 16.44 22.12
C GLN A 35 5.81 17.48 23.23
N ASP A 36 7.06 17.62 23.69
CA ASP A 36 7.45 18.59 24.71
C ASP A 36 7.23 20.04 24.26
N LEU A 37 7.40 20.31 22.96
CA LEU A 37 7.16 21.61 22.35
C LEU A 37 5.70 21.83 21.91
N ASN A 38 4.80 20.88 22.20
CA ASN A 38 3.40 20.89 21.75
C ASN A 38 3.24 21.07 20.22
N LEU A 39 4.27 20.67 19.46
CA LEU A 39 4.23 20.63 18.00
C LEU A 39 3.51 19.36 17.59
N LYS A 40 2.25 19.50 17.15
CA LYS A 40 1.49 18.37 16.62
C LYS A 40 2.10 17.97 15.26
N PRO A 41 2.78 16.82 15.16
CA PRO A 41 3.09 16.29 13.85
C PRO A 41 1.76 15.90 13.23
N TYR A 42 1.58 16.21 11.95
CA TYR A 42 0.37 15.86 11.19
C TYR A 42 -0.80 16.80 11.44
N ASN A 43 -0.93 17.82 10.59
CA ASN A 43 -2.23 18.40 10.30
C ASN A 43 -2.89 17.48 9.27
N PRO A 44 -3.88 16.64 9.63
CA PRO A 44 -4.59 15.83 8.66
C PRO A 44 -5.25 16.77 7.64
N ARG A 45 -4.65 16.92 6.46
CA ARG A 45 -5.37 17.50 5.33
C ARG A 45 -6.42 16.47 4.96
N LEU A 46 -7.70 16.88 4.99
CA LEU A 46 -8.75 16.20 4.26
C LEU A 46 -8.40 16.27 2.77
N LEU A 47 -7.62 15.31 2.30
CA LEU A 47 -7.47 15.04 0.87
C LEU A 47 -8.78 14.38 0.46
N GLN A 48 -9.70 15.21 -0.02
CA GLN A 48 -11.05 14.88 -0.45
C GLN A 48 -11.98 14.50 0.71
N PRO A 49 -13.17 15.13 0.84
CA PRO A 49 -14.21 14.55 1.68
C PRO A 49 -14.56 13.20 1.05
N VAL A 50 -14.23 12.10 1.75
CA VAL A 50 -14.70 10.77 1.34
C VAL A 50 -16.21 10.83 1.33
N ASN A 51 -16.78 10.94 0.13
CA ASN A 51 -18.21 10.83 -0.02
C ASN A 51 -18.55 9.40 0.40
N LYS A 52 -19.58 9.19 1.23
CA LYS A 52 -19.97 7.82 1.63
C LYS A 52 -20.37 6.98 0.42
N ASP A 53 -20.65 7.64 -0.70
CA ASP A 53 -20.90 7.06 -2.02
C ASP A 53 -19.64 6.88 -2.90
N ASP A 54 -18.45 7.38 -2.56
CA ASP A 54 -17.23 7.13 -3.36
C ASP A 54 -16.87 5.64 -3.39
N ARG A 55 -17.18 4.91 -2.31
CA ARG A 55 -17.04 3.45 -2.27
C ARG A 55 -17.96 2.73 -3.24
N ASN A 56 -19.06 3.37 -3.64
CA ASN A 56 -20.02 2.84 -4.59
C ASN A 56 -19.79 3.36 -6.02
N GLN A 57 -19.17 4.54 -6.20
CA GLN A 57 -18.88 5.09 -7.53
C GLN A 57 -17.74 4.37 -8.27
N GLN A 58 -16.83 3.69 -7.56
CA GLN A 58 -15.88 2.77 -8.22
C GLN A 58 -16.54 1.50 -8.77
N LEU A 59 -17.77 1.17 -8.34
CA LEU A 59 -18.53 0.03 -8.86
C LEU A 59 -19.25 0.34 -10.18
N GLU A 60 -19.39 1.61 -10.57
CA GLU A 60 -20.24 2.00 -11.70
C GLU A 60 -19.52 2.18 -13.05
N PHE A 61 -18.19 2.06 -13.13
CA PHE A 61 -17.48 2.27 -14.42
C PHE A 61 -16.57 1.14 -14.91
N CYS A 62 -16.39 0.07 -14.13
CA CYS A 62 -15.67 -1.13 -14.59
C CYS A 62 -16.54 -2.35 -14.38
N ASN A 63 -17.05 -2.93 -15.46
CA ASN A 63 -17.78 -4.21 -15.49
C ASN A 63 -16.87 -5.42 -15.17
N VAL A 64 -15.74 -5.19 -14.49
CA VAL A 64 -14.73 -6.18 -14.16
C VAL A 64 -15.04 -6.73 -12.78
N THR A 65 -15.58 -7.93 -12.77
CA THR A 65 -15.78 -8.74 -11.57
C THR A 65 -14.52 -9.56 -11.27
N SER A 66 -14.42 -10.12 -10.07
CA SER A 66 -13.39 -11.12 -9.76
C SER A 66 -13.39 -12.31 -10.73
N GLN A 67 -14.56 -12.66 -11.29
CA GLN A 67 -14.69 -13.76 -12.25
C GLN A 67 -14.05 -13.39 -13.60
N THR A 68 -14.37 -12.21 -14.14
CA THR A 68 -13.79 -11.73 -15.40
C THR A 68 -12.29 -11.47 -15.27
N TYR A 69 -11.85 -11.03 -14.09
CA TYR A 69 -10.42 -10.89 -13.79
C TYR A 69 -9.70 -12.23 -13.79
N LEU A 70 -10.26 -13.24 -13.10
CA LEU A 70 -9.70 -14.58 -13.08
C LEU A 70 -9.64 -15.20 -14.49
N GLN A 71 -10.70 -14.99 -15.28
CA GLN A 71 -10.76 -15.47 -16.66
C GLN A 71 -9.63 -14.86 -17.50
N MET A 72 -9.42 -13.55 -17.40
CA MET A 72 -8.31 -12.86 -18.07
C MET A 72 -6.94 -13.42 -17.64
N LEU A 73 -6.74 -13.69 -16.35
CA LEU A 73 -5.50 -14.30 -15.88
C LEU A 73 -5.25 -15.67 -16.53
N LYS A 74 -6.28 -16.54 -16.55
CA LYS A 74 -6.17 -17.90 -17.10
C LYS A 74 -6.01 -17.92 -18.62
N ASP A 75 -6.71 -17.05 -19.32
CA ASP A 75 -6.74 -17.07 -20.79
C ASP A 75 -5.53 -16.37 -21.41
N HIS A 76 -4.97 -15.38 -20.72
CA HIS A 76 -3.97 -14.50 -21.32
C HIS A 76 -2.65 -14.44 -20.56
N ILE A 77 -2.68 -14.37 -19.22
CA ILE A 77 -1.48 -14.04 -18.44
C ILE A 77 -0.71 -15.31 -18.04
N ILE A 78 -1.39 -16.27 -17.41
CA ILE A 78 -0.78 -17.49 -16.89
C ILE A 78 -0.08 -18.29 -18.01
N PRO A 79 -0.68 -18.52 -19.20
CA PRO A 79 -0.01 -19.27 -20.26
C PRO A 79 1.32 -18.64 -20.70
N GLN A 80 1.37 -17.30 -20.77
CA GLN A 80 2.60 -16.58 -21.14
C GLN A 80 3.67 -16.67 -20.04
N LEU A 81 3.25 -16.71 -18.78
CA LEU A 81 4.16 -16.87 -17.66
C LEU A 81 4.69 -18.31 -17.56
N GLU A 82 3.86 -19.32 -17.86
CA GLU A 82 4.26 -20.73 -17.88
C GLU A 82 5.35 -21.03 -18.91
N GLU A 83 5.37 -20.31 -20.03
CA GLU A 83 6.45 -20.38 -21.03
C GLU A 83 7.80 -19.86 -20.49
N HIS A 84 7.79 -19.07 -19.41
CA HIS A 84 8.99 -18.53 -18.83
C HIS A 84 9.71 -19.58 -17.96
N SER A 85 11.01 -19.79 -18.19
CA SER A 85 11.82 -20.80 -17.47
C SER A 85 11.84 -20.65 -15.95
N ALA A 86 11.59 -19.45 -15.44
CA ALA A 86 11.53 -19.14 -14.01
C ALA A 86 10.12 -19.24 -13.39
N PHE A 87 9.10 -19.70 -14.11
CA PHE A 87 7.71 -19.73 -13.61
C PHE A 87 7.58 -20.38 -12.24
N GLN A 88 8.23 -21.52 -12.03
CA GLN A 88 8.16 -22.30 -10.79
C GLN A 88 8.72 -21.60 -9.55
N ILE A 89 9.60 -20.60 -9.74
CA ILE A 89 10.20 -19.82 -8.65
C ILE A 89 9.68 -18.38 -8.61
N MET A 90 8.77 -18.03 -9.51
CA MET A 90 8.20 -16.70 -9.61
C MET A 90 7.29 -16.44 -8.41
N ILE A 91 7.37 -15.22 -7.88
CA ILE A 91 6.44 -14.72 -6.87
C ILE A 91 5.44 -13.80 -7.57
N TRP A 92 4.17 -14.18 -7.57
CA TRP A 92 3.10 -13.31 -8.07
C TRP A 92 2.78 -12.21 -7.05
N GLN A 93 2.62 -10.96 -7.48
CA GLN A 93 2.27 -9.85 -6.58
C GLN A 93 1.11 -9.03 -7.14
N GLN A 94 0.09 -8.81 -6.31
CA GLN A 94 -1.06 -7.97 -6.64
C GLN A 94 -1.43 -7.05 -5.46
N ASP A 95 -2.19 -6.00 -5.74
CA ASP A 95 -2.67 -5.05 -4.73
C ASP A 95 -3.99 -5.51 -4.08
N ASP A 96 -4.44 -4.72 -3.12
CA ASP A 96 -5.61 -5.02 -2.28
C ASP A 96 -6.95 -4.60 -2.91
N ALA A 97 -7.02 -4.43 -4.23
CA ALA A 97 -8.25 -4.04 -4.91
C ALA A 97 -9.37 -5.08 -4.66
N PRO A 98 -10.65 -4.66 -4.50
CA PRO A 98 -11.76 -5.56 -4.17
C PRO A 98 -11.90 -6.74 -5.15
N LEU A 99 -11.61 -6.50 -6.44
CA LEU A 99 -11.71 -7.50 -7.49
C LEU A 99 -10.63 -8.60 -7.36
N HIS A 100 -9.41 -8.27 -6.91
CA HIS A 100 -8.32 -9.19 -6.63
C HIS A 100 -8.57 -10.02 -5.36
N CYS A 101 -9.30 -9.45 -4.40
CA CYS A 101 -9.63 -10.08 -3.12
C CYS A 101 -10.78 -11.10 -3.20
N GLY A 102 -11.27 -11.45 -4.39
CA GLY A 102 -12.29 -12.49 -4.56
C GLY A 102 -11.75 -13.86 -4.12
N LYS A 103 -12.58 -14.68 -3.45
CA LYS A 103 -12.16 -16.03 -3.01
C LYS A 103 -11.70 -16.88 -4.19
N ILE A 104 -12.46 -16.84 -5.29
CA ILE A 104 -12.16 -17.56 -6.53
C ILE A 104 -10.79 -17.21 -7.13
N VAL A 105 -10.35 -15.96 -6.99
CA VAL A 105 -9.06 -15.48 -7.50
C VAL A 105 -7.97 -16.06 -6.63
N ARG A 106 -8.09 -15.92 -5.30
CA ARG A 106 -7.10 -16.44 -4.36
C ARG A 106 -6.92 -17.94 -4.45
N ASP A 107 -8.03 -18.70 -4.47
CA ASP A 107 -7.97 -20.16 -4.59
C ASP A 107 -7.21 -20.55 -5.88
N SER A 108 -7.46 -19.85 -6.98
CA SER A 108 -6.71 -20.10 -8.22
C SER A 108 -5.24 -19.70 -8.15
N LEU A 109 -4.88 -18.64 -7.39
CA LEU A 109 -3.48 -18.24 -7.22
C LEU A 109 -2.72 -19.20 -6.30
N ASP A 110 -3.39 -19.75 -5.29
CA ASP A 110 -2.85 -20.81 -4.42
C ASP A 110 -2.57 -22.09 -5.24
N ASP A 111 -3.42 -22.39 -6.23
CA ASP A 111 -3.23 -23.55 -7.12
C ASP A 111 -2.16 -23.32 -8.22
N THR A 112 -2.00 -22.08 -8.70
CA THR A 112 -1.12 -21.76 -9.84
C THR A 112 0.30 -21.41 -9.42
N PHE A 113 0.49 -20.63 -8.35
CA PHE A 113 1.80 -20.10 -7.96
C PHE A 113 2.25 -20.70 -6.65
N LEU A 114 3.53 -21.10 -6.59
CA LEU A 114 4.14 -21.56 -5.34
C LEU A 114 4.09 -20.48 -4.25
N ASN A 115 4.30 -19.23 -4.65
CA ASN A 115 4.30 -18.07 -3.76
C ASN A 115 3.58 -16.89 -4.41
N TRP A 116 2.72 -16.22 -3.65
CA TRP A 116 2.15 -14.94 -4.08
C TRP A 116 1.88 -13.99 -2.91
N ILE A 117 1.93 -12.69 -3.21
CA ILE A 117 1.80 -11.57 -2.27
C ILE A 117 0.49 -10.83 -2.56
N GLY A 118 -0.28 -10.62 -1.49
CA GLY A 118 -1.50 -9.81 -1.49
C GLY A 118 -2.33 -10.10 -0.23
N ARG A 119 -3.55 -9.56 -0.16
CA ARG A 119 -4.45 -9.84 0.97
C ARG A 119 -4.73 -11.34 1.12
N ARG A 120 -4.19 -11.91 2.20
CA ARG A 120 -4.21 -13.36 2.53
C ARG A 120 -3.42 -14.24 1.54
N GLY A 121 -2.39 -13.68 0.90
CA GLY A 121 -1.46 -14.47 0.09
C GLY A 121 -0.58 -15.39 0.95
N THR A 122 0.10 -16.31 0.27
CA THR A 122 1.00 -17.29 0.91
C THR A 122 2.24 -16.65 1.52
N VAL A 123 2.66 -15.49 0.98
CA VAL A 123 3.75 -14.70 1.54
C VAL A 123 3.19 -13.47 2.26
N GLN A 124 3.34 -13.44 3.58
CA GLN A 124 3.08 -12.23 4.37
C GLN A 124 4.33 -11.35 4.33
N LEU A 125 4.17 -10.09 3.91
CA LEU A 125 5.21 -9.09 4.10
C LEU A 125 5.35 -8.87 5.60
N LEU A 126 6.49 -9.28 6.18
CA LEU A 126 6.85 -8.94 7.55
C LEU A 126 6.96 -7.40 7.62
N SER A 127 5.89 -6.77 8.10
CA SER A 127 5.81 -5.33 8.35
C SER A 127 6.39 -4.97 9.70
#